data_AF-A0AAV1ZN31-F1
#
_entry.id   AF-A0AAV1ZN31-F1
#
_cell.length_a   1.000
_cell.length_b   1.000
_cell.length_c   1.000
_cell.angle_alpha   90.00
_cell.angle_beta   90.00
_cell.angle_gamma   90.00
#
_symmetry.space_group_name_H-M   'P 1'
#
loop_
_entity.id
_entity.type
_entity.pdbx_description
1 polymer ?
#
loop_
_entity_poly.entity_id
_entity_poly.type
_entity_poly.pdbx_seq_one_letter_code
_entity_poly.pdbx_strand_id
1 'polypeptide(L)'
;MVMKIGDSIPDSKEDEKLVKEISSCLNVEENLKEGSRESCDIPECDVEILKFVKSTFQNVLEDYPRKSERPLKEIDRRISLMEKAWYSNLSTEVKQDMYKMAQALSNGNIDSAEKIHCSLMVHYVREVKNWMVGVKHIIEMKKESGDLQSL
;
A
#
# COMPACT_ATOMS: atom_id res chain seq x y z
N MET A 1 31.55 -38.29 11.31
CA MET A 1 30.86 -37.14 11.92
C MET A 1 31.37 -35.88 11.23
N VAL A 2 30.58 -35.30 10.33
CA VAL A 2 30.45 -33.84 10.09
C VAL A 2 29.33 -33.63 9.07
N MET A 3 28.17 -33.19 9.55
CA MET A 3 27.13 -32.53 8.76
C MET A 3 27.52 -31.06 8.60
N LYS A 4 27.43 -30.47 7.40
CA LYS A 4 27.13 -29.04 7.15
C LYS A 4 26.51 -28.93 5.74
N ILE A 5 25.19 -28.76 5.65
CA ILE A 5 24.49 -27.47 5.38
C ILE A 5 25.01 -26.89 4.05
N GLY A 6 24.31 -26.95 2.92
CA GLY A 6 22.88 -26.76 2.74
C GLY A 6 22.55 -25.28 2.51
N ASP A 7 23.35 -24.59 1.70
CA ASP A 7 23.05 -23.21 1.30
C ASP A 7 22.11 -23.26 0.09
N SER A 8 20.82 -23.29 0.41
CA SER A 8 19.74 -23.05 -0.53
C SER A 8 19.87 -21.63 -1.07
N ILE A 9 20.18 -21.54 -2.37
CA ILE A 9 19.99 -20.33 -3.18
C ILE A 9 18.49 -20.00 -3.13
N PRO A 10 18.06 -18.84 -2.58
CA PRO A 10 16.66 -18.48 -2.62
C PRO A 10 16.29 -17.99 -4.03
N ASP A 11 15.18 -18.55 -4.50
CA ASP A 11 14.59 -18.50 -5.83
C ASP A 11 14.33 -17.06 -6.34
N SER A 12 15.07 -16.67 -7.36
CA SER A 12 15.11 -15.37 -8.04
C SER A 12 13.84 -14.98 -8.82
N LYS A 13 12.68 -15.60 -8.55
CA LYS A 13 11.43 -15.38 -9.30
C LYS A 13 10.47 -14.38 -8.66
N GLU A 14 10.52 -14.19 -7.34
CA GLU A 14 9.67 -13.20 -6.67
C GLU A 14 10.20 -11.77 -6.84
N ASP A 15 11.52 -11.60 -6.89
CA ASP A 15 12.16 -10.29 -7.07
C ASP A 15 12.00 -9.75 -8.51
N GLU A 16 12.00 -10.61 -9.54
CA GLU A 16 11.84 -10.16 -10.92
C GLU A 16 10.41 -9.65 -11.20
N LYS A 17 9.41 -10.21 -10.53
CA LYS A 17 8.01 -9.75 -10.63
C LYS A 17 7.84 -8.39 -9.98
N LEU A 18 8.46 -8.17 -8.82
CA LEU A 18 8.46 -6.87 -8.13
C LEU A 18 9.23 -5.81 -8.93
N VAL A 19 10.37 -6.17 -9.52
CA VAL A 19 11.19 -5.26 -10.35
C VAL A 19 10.47 -4.86 -11.64
N LYS A 20 9.71 -5.79 -12.27
CA LYS A 20 8.88 -5.47 -13.43
C LYS A 20 7.68 -4.59 -13.07
N GLU A 21 7.09 -4.78 -11.90
CA GLU A 21 6.04 -3.90 -11.36
C GLU A 21 6.57 -2.48 -11.09
N ILE A 22 7.77 -2.35 -10.51
CA ILE A 22 8.43 -1.06 -10.28
C ILE A 22 8.78 -0.38 -11.62
N SER A 23 9.29 -1.15 -12.59
CA SER A 23 9.67 -0.62 -13.91
C SER A 23 8.49 -0.08 -14.72
N SER A 24 7.27 -0.56 -14.48
CA SER A 24 6.06 -0.05 -15.15
C SER A 24 5.64 1.33 -14.65
N CYS A 25 6.05 1.75 -13.45
CA CYS A 25 5.61 3.00 -12.83
C CYS A 25 6.51 4.20 -13.17
N LEU A 26 7.63 4.00 -13.87
CA LEU A 26 8.67 5.01 -14.09
C LEU A 26 8.45 5.92 -15.32
N ASN A 27 7.31 5.86 -16.00
CA ASN A 27 7.13 6.50 -17.30
C ASN A 27 6.10 7.63 -17.38
N VAL A 28 5.88 8.39 -16.30
CA VAL A 28 5.09 9.63 -16.38
C VAL A 28 5.87 10.79 -15.81
N GLU A 29 6.18 11.71 -16.72
CA GLU A 29 7.00 12.89 -16.52
C GLU A 29 6.56 13.75 -15.34
N GLU A 30 7.58 14.25 -14.68
CA GLU A 30 7.62 15.33 -13.71
C GLU A 30 6.81 16.54 -14.21
N ASN A 31 5.67 16.79 -13.58
CA ASN A 31 5.04 18.11 -13.61
C ASN A 31 4.63 18.48 -12.18
N LEU A 32 5.60 19.03 -11.48
CA LEU A 32 5.39 19.85 -10.30
C LEU A 32 4.50 21.03 -10.69
N LYS A 33 3.25 21.01 -10.27
CA LYS A 33 2.42 22.21 -10.22
C LYS A 33 1.91 22.41 -8.80
N GLU A 34 2.60 23.29 -8.10
CA GLU A 34 2.16 23.96 -6.88
C GLU A 34 0.75 24.53 -7.07
N GLY A 35 -0.13 24.29 -6.10
CA GLY A 35 -1.46 24.89 -6.11
C GLY A 35 -2.40 24.31 -5.07
N SER A 36 -2.43 24.96 -3.91
CA SER A 36 -3.45 24.90 -2.84
C SER A 36 -3.17 23.95 -1.69
N ARG A 37 -2.85 24.57 -0.55
CA ARG A 37 -2.82 23.99 0.79
C ARG A 37 -4.20 23.43 1.12
N GLU A 38 -4.44 22.16 0.89
CA GLU A 38 -5.25 21.40 1.82
C GLU A 38 -4.41 21.25 3.08
N SER A 39 -4.78 21.98 4.14
CA SER A 39 -4.35 21.66 5.50
C SER A 39 -4.91 20.27 5.79
N CYS A 40 -4.16 19.24 5.44
CA CYS A 40 -4.44 17.91 5.94
C CYS A 40 -4.05 17.99 7.40
N ASP A 41 -5.05 18.15 8.28
CA ASP A 41 -4.87 18.05 9.72
C ASP A 41 -4.45 16.60 10.01
N ILE A 42 -3.15 16.32 9.87
CA ILE A 42 -2.60 15.00 10.18
C ILE A 42 -2.70 14.85 11.69
N PRO A 43 -3.42 13.84 12.20
CA PRO A 43 -3.48 13.59 13.62
C PRO A 43 -2.07 13.43 14.18
N GLU A 44 -1.74 14.15 15.24
CA GLU A 44 -0.41 14.06 15.87
C GLU A 44 -0.18 12.69 16.56
N CYS A 45 -1.27 11.92 16.74
CA CYS A 45 -1.26 10.62 17.41
C CYS A 45 -1.22 9.45 16.42
N ASP A 46 -0.14 8.67 16.48
CA ASP A 46 0.06 7.44 15.69
C ASP A 46 -1.11 6.44 15.77
N VAL A 47 -1.80 6.38 16.92
CA VAL A 47 -2.95 5.48 17.14
C VAL A 47 -4.16 5.93 16.31
N GLU A 48 -4.38 7.23 16.21
CA GLU A 48 -5.49 7.79 15.43
C GLU A 48 -5.23 7.65 13.93
N ILE A 49 -3.99 7.88 13.50
CA ILE A 49 -3.57 7.64 12.12
C ILE A 49 -3.81 6.18 11.74
N LEU A 50 -3.29 5.25 12.54
CA LEU A 50 -3.45 3.81 12.27
C LEU A 50 -4.92 3.41 12.21
N LYS A 51 -5.74 3.91 13.15
CA LYS A 51 -7.17 3.63 13.18
C LYS A 51 -7.85 4.11 11.91
N PHE A 52 -7.55 5.32 11.45
CA PHE A 52 -8.09 5.86 10.21
C PHE A 52 -7.69 5.01 9.01
N VAL A 53 -6.38 4.78 8.82
CA VAL A 53 -5.84 3.97 7.72
C VAL A 53 -6.49 2.59 7.66
N LYS A 54 -6.56 1.90 8.81
CA LYS A 54 -7.16 0.58 8.91
C LYS A 54 -8.64 0.60 8.57
N SER A 55 -9.40 1.56 9.10
CA SER A 55 -10.83 1.68 8.82
C SER A 55 -11.10 1.92 7.34
N THR A 56 -10.31 2.79 6.70
CA THR A 56 -10.45 3.05 5.26
C THR A 56 -10.20 1.78 4.45
N PHE A 57 -9.13 1.04 4.76
CA PHE A 57 -8.81 -0.20 4.06
C PHE A 57 -9.89 -1.27 4.24
N GLN A 58 -10.42 -1.41 5.46
CA GLN A 58 -11.51 -2.34 5.75
C GLN A 58 -12.79 -1.97 5.00
N ASN A 59 -13.15 -0.69 4.93
CA ASN A 59 -14.32 -0.23 4.17
C ASN A 59 -14.19 -0.60 2.69
N VAL A 60 -13.01 -0.41 2.08
CA VAL A 60 -12.78 -0.80 0.68
C VAL A 60 -12.95 -2.31 0.48
N LEU A 61 -12.51 -3.13 1.44
CA LEU A 61 -12.67 -4.58 1.36
C LEU A 61 -14.12 -5.04 1.55
N GLU A 62 -14.88 -4.36 2.40
CA GLU A 62 -16.31 -4.64 2.62
C GLU A 62 -17.16 -4.23 1.41
N ASP A 63 -16.83 -3.10 0.77
CA ASP A 63 -17.53 -2.58 -0.40
C ASP A 63 -17.21 -3.35 -1.69
N TYR A 64 -16.10 -4.10 -1.73
CA TYR A 64 -15.68 -4.79 -2.94
C TYR A 64 -16.57 -6.02 -3.21
N PRO A 65 -17.21 -6.14 -4.40
CA PRO A 65 -18.11 -7.23 -4.71
C PRO A 65 -17.37 -8.57 -4.59
N ARG A 66 -17.89 -9.43 -3.71
CA ARG A 66 -17.26 -10.67 -3.24
C ARG A 66 -17.14 -11.72 -4.36
N LYS A 67 -16.26 -11.49 -5.34
CA LYS A 67 -16.00 -12.39 -6.47
C LYS A 67 -15.22 -13.65 -6.04
N SER A 68 -14.43 -13.58 -4.95
CA SER A 68 -13.85 -14.76 -4.28
C SER A 68 -13.34 -14.43 -2.86
N GLU A 69 -13.46 -15.38 -1.92
CA GLU A 69 -13.07 -15.15 -0.51
C GLU A 69 -11.56 -15.30 -0.23
N ARG A 70 -10.83 -15.99 -1.11
CA ARG A 70 -9.40 -16.29 -0.88
C ARG A 70 -8.50 -15.04 -0.99
N PRO A 71 -8.66 -14.14 -1.98
CA PRO A 71 -7.86 -12.92 -2.06
C PRO A 71 -8.09 -11.96 -0.89
N LEU A 72 -9.33 -11.84 -0.41
CA LEU A 72 -9.67 -10.98 0.72
C LEU A 72 -8.94 -11.40 2.01
N LYS A 73 -8.88 -12.71 2.30
CA LYS A 73 -8.15 -13.23 3.47
C LYS A 73 -6.66 -12.95 3.42
N GLU A 74 -6.05 -12.99 2.23
CA GLU A 74 -4.63 -12.64 2.08
C GLU A 74 -4.41 -11.15 2.29
N ILE A 75 -5.31 -10.29 1.77
CA ILE A 75 -5.21 -8.84 1.98
C ILE A 75 -5.39 -8.50 3.46
N ASP A 76 -6.36 -9.10 4.16
CA ASP A 76 -6.51 -8.95 5.62
C ASP A 76 -5.25 -9.35 6.39
N ARG A 77 -4.60 -10.44 5.96
CA ARG A 77 -3.32 -10.87 6.54
C ARG A 77 -2.23 -9.83 6.32
N ARG A 78 -2.16 -9.21 5.13
CA ARG A 78 -1.19 -8.14 4.83
C ARG A 78 -1.47 -6.87 5.62
N ILE A 79 -2.74 -6.49 5.81
CA ILE A 79 -3.12 -5.37 6.70
C ILE A 79 -2.67 -5.66 8.15
N SER A 80 -2.84 -6.90 8.61
CA SER A 80 -2.35 -7.30 9.94
C SER A 80 -0.83 -7.21 10.08
N LEU A 81 -0.08 -7.47 9.00
CA LEU A 81 1.38 -7.28 8.99
C LEU A 81 1.77 -5.80 9.00
N MET A 82 1.03 -4.95 8.28
CA MET A 82 1.19 -3.50 8.33
C MET A 82 0.95 -2.97 9.75
N GLU A 83 -0.11 -3.43 10.42
CA GLU A 83 -0.41 -3.03 11.81
C GLU A 83 0.74 -3.42 12.76
N LYS A 84 1.31 -4.62 12.61
CA LYS A 84 2.48 -5.03 13.41
C LYS A 84 3.70 -4.15 13.12
N ALA A 85 3.96 -3.84 11.84
CA ALA A 85 5.06 -2.97 11.43
C ALA A 85 4.93 -1.56 12.04
N TRP A 86 3.69 -1.06 12.14
CA TRP A 86 3.35 0.25 12.70
C TRP A 86 3.90 0.47 14.12
N TYR A 87 3.83 -0.58 14.95
CA TYR A 87 4.32 -0.55 16.33
C TYR A 87 5.79 -0.94 16.47
N SER A 88 6.39 -1.59 15.47
CA SER A 88 7.77 -2.08 15.57
C SER A 88 8.80 -1.13 14.99
N ASN A 89 8.66 -0.75 13.72
CA ASN A 89 9.76 -0.17 12.96
C ASN A 89 9.32 0.70 11.77
N LEU A 90 8.05 1.12 11.74
CA LEU A 90 7.56 2.01 10.70
C LEU A 90 7.97 3.45 11.02
N SER A 91 8.67 4.09 10.09
CA SER A 91 9.06 5.50 10.19
C SER A 91 7.86 6.44 10.20
N THR A 92 8.04 7.62 10.80
CA THR A 92 6.99 8.65 10.87
C THR A 92 6.58 9.10 9.47
N GLU A 93 7.52 9.19 8.55
CA GLU A 93 7.30 9.56 7.15
C GLU A 93 6.38 8.54 6.47
N VAL A 94 6.64 7.24 6.63
CA VAL A 94 5.78 6.19 6.07
C VAL A 94 4.39 6.22 6.69
N LYS A 95 4.26 6.46 8.00
CA LYS A 95 2.97 6.60 8.68
C LYS A 95 2.15 7.77 8.12
N GLN A 96 2.79 8.91 7.90
CA GLN A 96 2.16 10.10 7.31
C GLN A 96 1.73 9.87 5.87
N ASP A 97 2.57 9.21 5.06
CA ASP A 97 2.23 8.91 3.67
C ASP A 97 1.12 7.86 3.58
N MET A 98 1.10 6.85 4.47
CA MET A 98 -0.03 5.92 4.61
C MET A 98 -1.32 6.64 4.99
N TYR A 99 -1.26 7.66 5.85
CA TYR A 99 -2.41 8.50 6.18
C TYR A 99 -2.95 9.24 4.95
N LYS A 100 -2.07 9.93 4.22
CA LYS A 100 -2.45 10.65 2.99
C LYS A 100 -3.01 9.70 1.93
N MET A 101 -2.46 8.50 1.81
CA MET A 101 -2.99 7.47 0.91
C MET A 101 -4.40 7.05 1.30
N ALA A 102 -4.64 6.82 2.60
CA ALA A 102 -5.98 6.50 3.09
C ALA A 102 -6.96 7.67 2.88
N GLN A 103 -6.53 8.92 3.05
CA GLN A 103 -7.35 10.09 2.72
C GLN A 103 -7.69 10.12 1.22
N ALA A 104 -6.70 9.92 0.35
CA ALA A 104 -6.90 9.87 -1.09
C ALA A 104 -7.91 8.79 -1.50
N LEU A 105 -7.80 7.58 -0.93
CA LEU A 105 -8.77 6.50 -1.16
C LEU A 105 -10.17 6.83 -0.66
N SER A 106 -10.29 7.46 0.52
CA SER A 106 -11.57 7.92 1.07
C SER A 106 -12.23 8.98 0.18
N ASN A 107 -11.43 9.85 -0.41
CA ASN A 107 -11.89 10.91 -1.32
C ASN A 107 -12.10 10.42 -2.76
N GLY A 108 -11.86 9.14 -3.04
CA GLY A 108 -11.95 8.56 -4.38
C GLY A 108 -10.83 8.98 -5.35
N ASN A 109 -9.77 9.62 -4.85
CA ASN A 109 -8.63 10.07 -5.65
C ASN A 109 -7.59 8.95 -5.79
N ILE A 110 -7.87 8.01 -6.69
CA ILE A 110 -7.04 6.81 -6.90
C ILE A 110 -5.66 7.16 -7.42
N ASP A 111 -5.56 8.13 -8.33
CA ASP A 111 -4.26 8.55 -8.89
C ASP A 111 -3.31 9.08 -7.80
N SER A 112 -3.84 9.79 -6.81
CA SER A 112 -3.03 10.27 -5.69
C SER A 112 -2.60 9.13 -4.78
N ALA A 113 -3.47 8.13 -4.55
CA ALA A 113 -3.11 6.94 -3.79
C ALA A 113 -2.02 6.11 -4.50
N GLU A 114 -2.13 5.92 -5.82
CA GLU A 114 -1.11 5.23 -6.64
C GLU A 114 0.24 5.96 -6.61
N LYS A 115 0.25 7.30 -6.70
CA LYS A 115 1.49 8.10 -6.59
C LYS A 115 2.17 7.91 -5.23
N ILE A 116 1.42 7.95 -4.14
CA ILE A 116 1.96 7.73 -2.80
C ILE A 116 2.48 6.30 -2.66
N HIS A 117 1.77 5.31 -3.20
CA HIS A 117 2.24 3.92 -3.24
C HIS A 117 3.59 3.80 -3.95
N CYS A 118 3.73 4.42 -5.13
CA CYS A 118 4.99 4.43 -5.88
C CYS A 118 6.11 5.13 -5.10
N SER A 119 5.83 6.28 -4.47
CA SER A 119 6.78 6.99 -3.60
C SER A 119 7.28 6.08 -2.46
N LEU A 120 6.37 5.41 -1.76
CA LEU A 120 6.70 4.47 -0.69
C LEU A 120 7.55 3.29 -1.19
N MET A 121 7.24 2.76 -2.37
CA MET A 121 8.02 1.66 -2.98
C MET A 121 9.41 2.09 -3.44
N VAL A 122 9.61 3.36 -3.79
CA VAL A 122 10.93 3.88 -4.19
C VAL A 122 11.78 4.21 -2.98
N HIS A 123 11.22 4.89 -1.99
CA HIS A 123 11.99 5.44 -0.87
C HIS A 123 12.04 4.53 0.35
N TYR A 124 11.01 3.71 0.57
CA TYR A 124 10.80 2.97 1.82
C TYR A 124 10.56 1.47 1.61
N VAL A 125 11.01 0.90 0.48
CA VAL A 125 10.79 -0.52 0.12
C VAL A 125 11.13 -1.49 1.25
N ARG A 126 12.16 -1.22 2.06
CA ARG A 126 12.58 -2.10 3.16
C ARG A 126 11.53 -2.20 4.27
N GLU A 127 10.77 -1.13 4.50
CA GLU A 127 9.72 -1.05 5.51
C GLU A 127 8.38 -1.59 4.97
N VAL A 128 8.08 -1.32 3.70
CA VAL A 128 6.74 -1.54 3.14
C VAL A 128 6.58 -2.87 2.39
N LYS A 129 7.64 -3.42 1.79
CA LYS A 129 7.56 -4.55 0.82
C LYS A 129 6.76 -5.76 1.29
N ASN A 130 6.80 -6.07 2.59
CA ASN A 130 6.20 -7.28 3.15
C ASN A 130 4.67 -7.24 3.17
N TRP A 131 4.06 -6.05 3.17
CA TRP A 131 2.62 -5.87 3.27
C TRP A 131 2.04 -4.98 2.16
N MET A 132 2.87 -4.19 1.48
CA MET A 132 2.45 -3.24 0.45
C MET A 132 1.70 -3.89 -0.72
N VAL A 133 2.01 -5.15 -1.04
CA VAL A 133 1.25 -5.89 -2.05
C VAL A 133 -0.25 -5.96 -1.69
N GLY A 134 -0.62 -6.11 -0.41
CA GLY A 134 -2.01 -6.07 0.01
C GLY A 134 -2.65 -4.70 -0.20
N VAL A 135 -1.89 -3.63 0.09
CA VAL A 135 -2.35 -2.24 -0.11
C VAL A 135 -2.52 -1.92 -1.59
N LYS A 136 -1.63 -2.40 -2.46
CA LYS A 136 -1.79 -2.29 -3.91
C LYS A 136 -3.12 -2.88 -4.38
N HIS A 137 -3.48 -4.08 -3.92
CA HIS A 137 -4.76 -4.69 -4.27
C HIS A 137 -5.95 -3.85 -3.78
N ILE A 138 -5.85 -3.19 -2.61
CA ILE A 138 -6.91 -2.30 -2.11
C ILE A 138 -7.09 -1.09 -3.05
N ILE A 139 -5.99 -0.51 -3.54
CA ILE A 139 -6.05 0.59 -4.52
C ILE A 139 -6.71 0.11 -5.82
N GLU A 140 -6.32 -1.05 -6.32
CA GLU A 140 -6.92 -1.66 -7.52
C GLU A 140 -8.41 -1.98 -7.33
N MET A 141 -8.80 -2.51 -6.17
CA MET A 141 -10.20 -2.76 -5.83
C MET A 141 -11.03 -1.48 -5.84
N LYS A 142 -10.49 -0.40 -5.30
CA LYS A 142 -11.17 0.90 -5.30
C LYS A 142 -11.25 1.49 -6.72
N LYS A 143 -10.23 1.28 -7.54
CA LYS A 143 -10.19 1.66 -8.96
C LYS A 143 -11.28 0.96 -9.77
N GLU A 144 -11.36 -0.36 -9.65
CA GLU A 144 -12.37 -1.18 -10.32
C GLU A 144 -13.80 -0.77 -9.92
N SER A 145 -14.02 -0.44 -8.64
CA SER A 145 -15.32 0.05 -8.17
C SER A 145 -15.70 1.42 -8.75
N GLY A 146 -14.72 2.28 -9.06
CA GLY A 146 -14.94 3.57 -9.71
C GLY A 146 -15.20 3.45 -11.21
N ASP A 147 -14.48 2.57 -11.89
CA ASP A 147 -14.63 2.32 -13.34
C ASP A 147 -15.98 1.68 -13.70
N LEU A 148 -16.61 0.98 -12.74
CA LEU A 148 -17.97 0.43 -12.93
C LEU A 148 -19.09 1.48 -12.79
N GLN A 149 -18.83 2.70 -12.31
CA GLN A 149 -19.83 3.78 -12.22
C GLN A 149 -19.81 4.75 -13.41
N SER A 150 -18.83 4.62 -14.31
CA SER A 150 -18.65 5.48 -15.49
C SER A 150 -19.16 4.86 -16.81
N LEU A 151 -19.90 3.76 -16.73
CA LEU A 151 -20.61 3.08 -17.83
C LEU A 151 -22.13 3.23 -17.71
#